data_AF-A1ZD89-F1
#
_entry.id   AF-A1ZD89-F1
#
_cell.length_a   1.000
_cell.length_b   1.000
_cell.length_c   1.000
_cell.angle_alpha   90.00
_cell.angle_beta   90.00
_cell.angle_gamma   90.00
#
_symmetry.space_group_name_H-M   'P 1'
#
loop_
_entity.id
_entity.type
_entity.pdbx_description
1 polymer ?
#
loop_
_entity_poly.entity_id
_entity_poly.type
_entity_poly.pdbx_seq_one_letter_code
_entity_poly.pdbx_strand_id
1 'polypeptide(L)' 'MQGNDLTKLPEEIKKLRNLKLLNLKFNNFSDEEKARIKKLLPNTEIKF' A
#
# COMPACT_ATOMS: atom_id res chain seq x y z
N MET A 1 -12.40 11.84 12.80
CA MET A 1 -11.61 11.59 11.58
C MET A 1 -10.36 10.85 12.03
N GLN A 2 -10.29 9.54 11.82
CA GLN A 2 -9.11 8.75 12.16
C GLN A 2 -8.67 8.07 10.88
N GLY A 3 -7.86 8.79 10.09
CA GLY A 3 -6.94 8.11 9.19
C GLY A 3 -5.92 7.40 10.06
N ASN A 4 -5.52 6.19 9.69
CA ASN A 4 -4.36 5.61 10.35
C ASN A 4 -3.15 6.41 9.84
N ASP A 5 -2.29 6.91 10.73
CA ASP A 5 -1.04 7.57 10.36
C ASP A 5 0.01 6.55 9.86
N LEU A 6 -0.44 5.55 9.08
CA LEU A 6 0.46 4.60 8.44
C LEU A 6 1.22 5.36 7.35
N THR A 7 2.48 5.62 7.64
CA THR A 7 3.42 6.25 6.72
C THR A 7 4.20 5.20 5.93
N LYS A 8 4.19 3.93 6.34
CA LYS A 8 4.95 2.85 5.72
C LYS A 8 4.25 1.49 5.85
N LEU A 9 4.39 0.64 4.83
CA LEU A 9 4.00 -0.76 4.90
C LEU A 9 5.21 -1.70 5.11
N PRO A 10 5.04 -2.87 5.73
CA PRO A 10 6.10 -3.87 5.82
C PRO A 10 6.51 -4.41 4.43
N GLU A 11 7.77 -4.86 4.29
CA GLU A 11 8.26 -5.50 3.04
C GLU A 11 7.56 -6.83 2.75
N GLU A 12 7.01 -7.46 3.79
CA GLU A 12 6.32 -8.73 3.76
C GLU A 12 5.04 -8.69 2.92
N ILE A 13 4.48 -7.51 2.62
CA ILE A 13 3.29 -7.37 1.77
C ILE A 13 3.49 -8.02 0.39
N LYS A 14 4.74 -8.10 -0.11
CA LYS A 14 5.06 -8.78 -1.38
C LYS A 14 4.70 -10.28 -1.39
N LYS A 15 4.49 -10.89 -0.23
CA LYS A 15 4.05 -12.30 -0.10
C LYS A 15 2.58 -12.46 -0.45
N LEU A 16 1.79 -11.38 -0.49
CA LEU A 16 0.36 -11.39 -0.80
C LEU A 16 0.11 -11.51 -2.31
N ARG A 17 0.58 -12.60 -2.92
CA ARG A 17 0.55 -12.82 -4.38
C ARG A 17 -0.87 -12.91 -4.98
N ASN A 18 -1.86 -13.25 -4.15
CA ASN A 18 -3.26 -13.38 -4.56
C ASN A 18 -4.09 -12.13 -4.23
N LEU A 19 -3.46 -11.08 -3.70
CA LEU A 19 -4.18 -9.86 -3.33
C LEU A 19 -4.58 -9.10 -4.59
N LYS A 20 -5.88 -8.95 -4.79
CA LYS A 20 -6.44 -8.23 -5.95
C LYS A 20 -6.66 -6.75 -5.68
N LEU A 21 -7.02 -6.40 -4.44
CA LEU A 21 -7.34 -5.04 -4.03
C LEU A 21 -6.71 -4.75 -2.67
N LEU A 22 -5.98 -3.63 -2.57
CA LEU A 22 -5.47 -3.09 -1.32
C LEU A 22 -5.97 -1.66 -1.16
N ASN A 23 -6.80 -1.42 -0.15
CA ASN A 23 -7.34 -0.09 0.15
C ASN A 23 -6.52 0.57 1.27
N LEU A 24 -5.78 1.60 0.90
CA LEU A 24 -4.92 2.43 1.73
C LEU A 24 -5.46 3.87 1.84
N LYS A 25 -6.72 4.10 1.47
CA LYS A 25 -7.38 5.40 1.63
C LYS A 25 -7.27 5.92 3.06
N PHE A 26 -7.17 7.25 3.17
CA PHE A 26 -7.07 7.94 4.45
C PHE A 26 -5.79 7.58 5.25
N ASN A 27 -4.70 7.23 4.56
CA ASN A 27 -3.37 7.12 5.15
C ASN A 27 -2.42 8.14 4.50
N ASN A 28 -1.38 8.54 5.23
CA ASN A 28 -0.42 9.55 4.77
C ASN A 28 0.86 8.91 4.21
N PHE A 29 0.77 8.25 3.06
CA PHE A 29 1.92 7.69 2.36
C PHE A 29 2.62 8.75 1.48
N SER A 30 3.95 8.87 1.60
CA SER A 30 4.73 9.69 0.67
C SER A 30 4.68 9.10 -0.74
N ASP A 31 4.95 9.92 -1.76
CA ASP A 31 4.93 9.43 -3.14
C ASP A 31 6.02 8.38 -3.40
N GLU A 32 7.15 8.43 -2.69
CA GLU A 32 8.16 7.36 -2.75
C GLU A 32 7.59 6.04 -2.21
N GLU A 33 6.85 6.11 -1.11
CA GLU A 33 6.27 4.92 -0.50
C GLU A 33 5.13 4.34 -1.35
N LYS A 34 4.30 5.19 -1.96
CA LYS A 34 3.31 4.74 -2.96
C LYS A 34 3.97 4.01 -4.13
N ALA A 35 5.10 4.54 -4.63
CA ALA A 35 5.87 3.90 -5.69
C ALA A 35 6.46 2.56 -5.24
N ARG A 36 7.00 2.48 -4.02
CA ARG A 36 7.49 1.22 -3.43
C ARG A 36 6.38 0.17 -3.34
N ILE A 37 5.21 0.53 -2.83
CA ILE A 37 4.07 -0.37 -2.68
C ILE A 37 3.60 -0.90 -4.04
N LYS A 38 3.49 -0.04 -5.07
CA LYS A 38 3.16 -0.47 -6.44
C LYS A 38 4.19 -1.45 -7.01
N LYS A 39 5.48 -1.26 -6.71
CA LYS A 39 6.54 -2.18 -7.15
C LYS A 39 6.48 -3.54 -6.42
N LEU A 40 6.10 -3.55 -5.15
CA LEU A 40 5.96 -4.77 -4.35
C LEU A 40 4.70 -5.58 -4.73
N LEU A 41 3.66 -4.91 -5.21
CA LEU A 41 2.37 -5.50 -5.56
C LEU A 41 1.93 -5.09 -6.98
N PRO A 42 2.66 -5.50 -8.03
CA PRO A 42 2.42 -5.04 -9.41
C PRO A 42 1.08 -5.53 -9.99
N ASN A 43 0.52 -6.60 -9.43
CA ASN A 43 -0.74 -7.22 -9.89
C ASN A 43 -1.93 -6.93 -8.95
N THR A 44 -1.80 -5.91 -8.09
CA THR A 44 -2.82 -5.54 -7.12
C THR A 44 -3.34 -4.14 -7.44
N GLU A 45 -4.66 -3.96 -7.44
CA GLU A 45 -5.27 -2.64 -7.47
C GLU A 45 -5.07 -1.96 -6.12
N ILE A 46 -4.32 -0.86 -6.08
CA ILE A 46 -4.04 -0.13 -4.84
C ILE A 46 -4.81 1.20 -4.86
N LYS A 47 -5.61 1.45 -3.83
CA LYS A 47 -6.33 2.71 -3.64
C LYS A 47 -5.66 3.51 -2.53
N PHE A 48 -5.09 4.65 -2.86
CA PHE A 48 -4.58 5.63 -1.89
C PHE A 48 -5.65 6.66 -1.53
#